data_AF-A0A6V7TJL3-F1
#
_entry.id   AF-A0A6V7TJL3-F1
#
_cell.length_a   1.000
_cell.length_b   1.000
_cell.length_c   1.000
_cell.angle_alpha   90.00
_cell.angle_beta   90.00
_cell.angle_gamma   90.00
#
_symmetry.space_group_name_H-M   'P 1'
#
loop_
_entity.id
_entity.type
_entity.pdbx_description
1 polymer ?
#
loop_
_entity_poly.entity_id
_entity_poly.type
_entity_poly.pdbx_seq_one_letter_code
_entity_poly.pdbx_strand_id
1 'polypeptide(L)'
;MERRLTTEREVQAEEELNERVLVTTADATQGHEADVTVVVTTISEFQEKSAEGKEPFWCDPDRVNVSLSRARHGLVLIGNLHILEQKKGWKEFLAEAKQKTIVVGQDYLDVIRMEGAQHNQEGELMDATGKSVRCTPYYTEEGRRYKRRIPSTWCWPIEKKRKKMNK
;
A
#
# COMPACT_ATOMS: atom_id res chain seq x y z
N MET A 1 1.92 -32.94 25.70
CA MET A 1 3.08 -32.17 26.20
C MET A 1 3.75 -31.38 25.07
N GLU A 2 3.65 -31.79 23.80
CA GLU A 2 4.30 -31.11 22.65
C GLU A 2 3.71 -29.74 22.26
N ARG A 3 2.42 -29.48 22.52
CA ARG A 3 1.78 -28.20 22.15
C ARG A 3 2.28 -26.96 22.92
N ARG A 4 3.07 -27.11 24.00
CA ARG A 4 3.63 -25.98 24.77
C ARG A 4 4.97 -25.49 24.23
N LEU A 5 5.77 -26.37 23.62
CA LEU A 5 7.13 -26.05 23.13
C LEU A 5 7.13 -25.32 21.78
N THR A 6 6.11 -25.54 20.94
CA THR A 6 5.92 -24.78 19.70
C THR A 6 5.61 -23.32 19.98
N THR A 7 4.80 -23.04 21.00
CA THR A 7 4.40 -21.67 21.35
C THR A 7 5.57 -20.84 21.84
N GLU A 8 6.46 -21.41 22.66
CA GLU A 8 7.66 -20.71 23.16
C GLU A 8 8.63 -20.34 22.02
N ARG A 9 8.81 -21.26 21.04
CA ARG A 9 9.64 -21.00 19.86
C ARG A 9 9.02 -19.97 18.91
N GLU A 10 7.71 -20.02 18.71
CA GLU A 10 6.98 -19.05 17.89
C GLU A 10 7.04 -17.65 18.51
N VAL A 11 6.82 -17.54 19.83
CA VAL A 11 6.93 -16.28 20.57
C VAL A 11 8.35 -15.71 20.51
N GLN A 12 9.37 -16.56 20.71
CA GLN A 12 10.77 -16.11 20.63
C GLN A 12 11.16 -15.67 19.22
N ALA A 13 10.68 -16.36 18.18
CA ALA A 13 10.89 -15.94 16.79
C ALA A 13 10.16 -14.63 16.44
N GLU A 14 8.97 -14.41 17.01
CA GLU A 14 8.21 -13.16 16.85
C GLU A 14 8.91 -11.98 17.56
N GLU A 15 9.47 -12.20 18.75
CA GLU A 15 10.30 -11.22 19.46
C GLU A 15 11.56 -10.86 18.67
N GLU A 16 12.32 -11.86 18.21
CA GLU A 16 13.52 -11.64 17.37
C GLU A 16 13.20 -10.91 16.06
N LEU A 17 12.02 -11.18 15.47
CA LEU A 17 11.55 -10.47 14.29
C LEU A 17 11.22 -9.01 14.60
N ASN A 18 10.49 -8.77 15.69
CA ASN A 18 10.13 -7.42 16.12
C ASN A 18 11.36 -6.57 16.47
N GLU A 19 12.42 -7.18 17.02
CA GLU A 19 13.69 -6.48 17.26
C GLU A 19 14.41 -6.07 15.97
N ARG A 20 14.21 -6.81 14.87
CA ARG A 20 14.81 -6.53 13.57
C ARG A 20 13.99 -5.60 12.69
N VAL A 21 12.72 -5.38 13.02
CA VAL A 21 11.80 -4.55 12.24
C VAL A 21 11.62 -3.20 12.94
N LEU A 22 12.26 -2.17 12.39
CA LEU A 22 12.05 -0.81 12.84
C LEU A 22 10.71 -0.27 12.32
N VAL A 23 9.73 -0.13 13.22
CA VAL A 23 8.46 0.55 12.93
C VAL A 23 8.49 1.96 13.50
N THR A 24 8.41 2.96 12.64
CA THR A 24 8.49 4.36 13.06
C THR A 24 7.78 5.28 12.07
N THR A 25 7.57 6.54 12.46
CA THR A 25 7.04 7.57 11.56
C THR A 25 8.16 8.08 10.65
N ALA A 26 7.79 8.61 9.50
CA ALA A 26 8.78 9.12 8.56
C ALA A 26 9.58 10.33 9.05
N ASP A 27 9.12 11.05 10.08
CA ASP A 27 9.91 12.11 10.73
C ASP A 27 11.02 11.53 11.60
N ALA A 28 10.75 10.39 12.22
CA ALA A 28 11.67 9.72 13.13
C ALA A 28 12.64 8.77 12.42
N THR A 29 12.57 8.63 11.08
CA THR A 29 13.54 7.86 10.25
C THR A 29 14.73 8.67 9.75
N GLN A 30 14.92 9.91 10.22
CA GLN A 30 16.02 10.72 9.73
C GLN A 30 17.39 10.09 10.08
N GLY A 31 18.19 9.77 9.07
CA GLY A 31 19.52 9.15 9.24
C GLY A 31 19.54 7.62 9.38
N HIS A 32 18.39 6.94 9.31
CA HIS A 32 18.32 5.48 9.34
C HIS A 32 18.03 4.93 7.94
N GLU A 33 18.88 4.04 7.43
CA GLU A 33 18.64 3.32 6.17
C GLU A 33 18.30 1.85 6.47
N ALA A 34 17.50 1.24 5.58
CA ALA A 34 17.13 -0.17 5.66
C ALA A 34 17.27 -0.84 4.30
N ASP A 35 17.60 -2.13 4.30
CA ASP A 35 17.70 -2.92 3.06
C ASP A 35 16.37 -2.95 2.32
N VAL A 36 15.27 -3.14 3.06
CA VAL A 36 13.90 -3.06 2.56
C VAL A 36 13.12 -2.06 3.42
N THR A 37 12.43 -1.12 2.78
CA THR A 37 11.52 -0.18 3.44
C THR A 37 10.08 -0.45 3.02
N VAL A 38 9.16 -0.46 3.99
CA VAL A 38 7.71 -0.48 3.74
C VAL A 38 7.14 0.87 4.14
N VAL A 39 6.69 1.65 3.16
CA VAL A 39 6.06 2.95 3.38
C VAL A 39 4.55 2.78 3.34
N VAL A 40 3.88 3.14 4.44
CA VAL A 40 2.42 3.06 4.57
C VAL A 40 1.88 4.46 4.78
N THR A 41 1.03 4.95 3.86
CA THR A 41 0.49 6.31 3.95
C THR A 41 -0.84 6.38 4.71
N THR A 42 -1.52 5.24 4.93
CA THR A 42 -2.79 5.07 5.68
C THR A 42 -3.99 5.92 5.22
N ILE A 43 -3.88 6.71 4.16
CA ILE A 43 -4.94 7.64 3.73
C ILE A 43 -5.98 6.95 2.86
N SER A 44 -7.24 7.10 3.26
CA SER A 44 -8.42 6.65 2.51
C SER A 44 -9.14 7.78 1.78
N GLU A 45 -8.98 9.04 2.21
CA GLU A 45 -9.65 10.23 1.65
C GLU A 45 -8.68 11.42 1.51
N PHE A 46 -8.85 12.24 0.46
CA PHE A 46 -8.01 13.41 0.27
C PHE A 46 -8.30 14.45 1.36
N GLN A 47 -7.30 14.73 2.19
CA GLN A 47 -7.38 15.71 3.27
C GLN A 47 -6.11 16.55 3.26
N GLU A 48 -6.24 17.87 3.03
CA GLU A 48 -5.08 18.78 3.07
C GLU A 48 -4.55 18.98 4.49
N LYS A 49 -5.38 18.73 5.50
CA LYS A 49 -5.02 18.78 6.91
C LYS A 49 -5.47 17.50 7.60
N SER A 50 -4.63 16.99 8.49
CA SER A 50 -5.00 15.93 9.43
C SER A 50 -6.13 16.40 10.36
N ALA A 51 -6.74 15.45 11.09
CA ALA A 51 -7.72 15.76 12.13
C ALA A 51 -7.22 16.77 13.18
N GLU A 52 -5.90 16.84 13.36
CA GLU A 52 -5.20 17.73 14.29
C GLU A 52 -4.77 19.06 13.65
N GLY A 53 -5.16 19.32 12.39
CA GLY A 53 -4.84 20.56 11.67
C GLY A 53 -3.42 20.64 11.10
N LYS A 54 -2.58 19.63 11.33
CA LYS A 54 -1.22 19.52 10.76
C LYS A 54 -1.26 19.03 9.31
N GLU A 55 -0.32 19.48 8.51
CA GLU A 55 -0.11 18.92 7.18
C GLU A 55 0.30 17.44 7.29
N PRO A 56 -0.45 16.53 6.66
CA PRO A 56 -0.10 15.12 6.67
C PRO A 56 1.26 14.86 6.02
N PHE A 57 1.96 13.82 6.49
CA PHE A 57 3.25 13.37 5.93
C PHE A 57 3.30 13.33 4.41
N TRP A 58 2.27 12.76 3.79
CA TRP A 58 2.21 12.56 2.34
C TRP A 58 2.00 13.88 1.56
N CYS A 59 1.63 14.97 2.21
CA CYS A 59 1.50 16.27 1.56
C CYS A 59 2.83 17.02 1.49
N ASP A 60 3.76 16.74 2.41
CA ASP A 60 5.06 17.40 2.52
C ASP A 60 6.11 16.69 1.64
N PRO A 61 6.64 17.34 0.61
CA PRO A 61 7.57 16.72 -0.34
C PRO A 61 8.91 16.32 0.30
N ASP A 62 9.41 17.05 1.29
CA ASP A 62 10.69 16.74 1.94
C ASP A 62 10.54 15.47 2.79
N ARG A 63 9.42 15.35 3.50
CA ARG A 63 9.10 14.16 4.27
C ARG A 63 8.90 12.95 3.34
N VAL A 64 8.19 13.12 2.23
CA VAL A 64 8.05 12.06 1.21
C VAL A 64 9.41 11.58 0.72
N ASN A 65 10.31 12.49 0.33
CA ASN A 65 11.65 12.17 -0.14
C ASN A 65 12.46 11.42 0.93
N VAL A 66 12.37 11.84 2.20
CA VAL A 66 12.99 11.14 3.32
C VAL A 66 12.50 9.69 3.36
N SER A 67 11.19 9.43 3.34
CA SER A 67 10.68 8.05 3.40
C SER A 67 11.09 7.17 2.22
N LEU A 68 11.07 7.72 1.00
CA LEU A 68 11.37 6.96 -0.22
C LEU A 68 12.87 6.66 -0.34
N SER A 69 13.73 7.55 0.17
CA SER A 69 15.19 7.39 0.13
C SER A 69 15.76 6.42 1.17
N ARG A 70 14.96 5.91 2.12
CA ARG A 70 15.47 4.98 3.15
C ARG A 70 15.77 3.58 2.62
N ALA A 71 15.19 3.21 1.49
CA ALA A 71 15.34 1.90 0.88
C ALA A 71 16.69 1.77 0.15
N ARG A 72 17.54 0.84 0.58
CA ARG A 72 18.80 0.52 -0.10
C ARG A 72 18.61 -0.46 -1.26
N HIS A 73 17.75 -1.47 -1.08
CA HIS A 73 17.56 -2.55 -2.06
C HIS A 73 16.11 -2.69 -2.51
N GLY A 74 15.13 -2.45 -1.64
CA GLY A 74 13.72 -2.62 -1.98
C GLY A 74 12.78 -1.65 -1.26
N LEU A 75 11.73 -1.24 -1.97
CA LEU A 75 10.68 -0.38 -1.45
C LEU A 75 9.32 -1.00 -1.74
N VAL A 76 8.49 -1.13 -0.70
CA VAL A 76 7.07 -1.46 -0.81
C VAL A 76 6.26 -0.24 -0.41
N LEU A 77 5.40 0.25 -1.30
CA LEU A 77 4.50 1.36 -1.02
C LEU A 77 3.07 0.84 -0.86
N ILE A 78 2.47 1.11 0.29
CA ILE A 78 1.08 0.76 0.60
C ILE A 78 0.28 2.05 0.80
N GLY A 79 -0.68 2.29 -0.09
CA GLY A 79 -1.55 3.46 0.01
C GLY A 79 -2.54 3.59 -1.14
N ASN A 80 -3.45 4.55 -1.01
CA ASN A 80 -4.39 4.88 -2.07
C ASN A 80 -3.70 5.75 -3.14
N LEU A 81 -3.21 5.11 -4.21
CA LEU A 81 -2.44 5.82 -5.23
C LEU A 81 -3.24 6.95 -5.91
N HIS A 82 -4.57 6.85 -6.00
CA HIS A 82 -5.40 7.93 -6.55
C HIS A 82 -5.28 9.24 -5.77
N ILE A 83 -5.16 9.13 -4.44
CA ILE A 83 -5.04 10.28 -3.54
C ILE A 83 -3.61 10.80 -3.61
N LEU A 84 -2.62 9.90 -3.59
CA LEU A 84 -1.22 10.27 -3.68
C LEU A 84 -0.93 11.03 -4.97
N GLU A 85 -1.43 10.58 -6.12
CA GLU A 85 -1.26 11.24 -7.44
C GLU A 85 -1.81 12.67 -7.52
N GLN A 86 -2.63 13.10 -6.57
CA GLN A 86 -3.10 14.50 -6.51
C GLN A 86 -2.00 15.47 -6.08
N LYS A 87 -0.90 14.97 -5.49
CA LYS A 87 0.25 15.76 -5.09
C LYS A 87 1.40 15.55 -6.06
N LYS A 88 2.08 16.65 -6.41
CA LYS A 88 3.11 16.68 -7.45
C LYS A 88 4.24 15.66 -7.22
N GLY A 89 4.82 15.62 -6.02
CA GLY A 89 5.95 14.72 -5.72
C GLY A 89 5.58 13.24 -5.87
N TRP A 90 4.43 12.84 -5.33
CA TRP A 90 3.92 11.49 -5.53
C TRP A 90 3.57 11.18 -6.97
N LYS A 91 2.97 12.13 -7.71
CA LYS A 91 2.63 11.94 -9.12
C LYS A 91 3.86 11.66 -9.96
N GLU A 92 4.94 12.41 -9.76
CA GLU A 92 6.21 12.23 -10.46
C GLU A 92 6.84 10.87 -10.11
N PHE A 93 6.93 10.55 -8.82
CA PHE A 93 7.43 9.26 -8.34
C PHE A 93 6.61 8.08 -8.89
N LEU A 94 5.28 8.14 -8.79
CA LEU A 94 4.39 7.05 -9.23
C LEU A 94 4.39 6.88 -10.75
N ALA A 95 4.58 7.95 -11.52
CA ALA A 95 4.69 7.87 -12.98
C ALA A 95 5.92 7.05 -13.41
N GLU A 96 7.03 7.16 -12.68
CA GLU A 96 8.24 6.38 -12.92
C GLU A 96 8.13 4.97 -12.33
N ALA A 97 7.66 4.84 -11.08
CA ALA A 97 7.55 3.56 -10.40
C ALA A 97 6.65 2.58 -11.18
N LYS A 98 5.51 3.05 -11.71
CA LYS A 98 4.59 2.22 -12.51
C LYS A 98 5.19 1.65 -13.80
N GLN A 99 6.31 2.20 -14.29
CA GLN A 99 7.01 1.67 -15.46
C GLN A 99 8.02 0.59 -15.10
N LYS A 100 8.41 0.50 -13.81
CA LYS A 100 9.52 -0.33 -13.33
C LYS A 100 9.07 -1.42 -12.38
N THR A 101 7.86 -1.32 -11.83
CA THR A 101 7.33 -2.29 -10.86
C THR A 101 5.86 -2.58 -11.09
N ILE A 102 5.43 -3.72 -10.55
CA ILE A 102 4.03 -4.14 -10.55
C ILE A 102 3.25 -3.36 -9.51
N VAL A 103 2.03 -2.96 -9.87
CA VAL A 103 1.06 -2.39 -8.93
C VAL A 103 -0.04 -3.42 -8.75
N VAL A 104 -0.23 -3.84 -7.50
CA VAL A 104 -1.15 -4.92 -7.15
C VAL A 104 -2.33 -4.40 -6.34
N GLY A 105 -3.50 -4.98 -6.58
CA GLY A 105 -4.73 -4.70 -5.85
C GLY A 105 -5.07 -5.77 -4.82
N GLN A 106 -6.27 -5.67 -4.24
CA GLN A 106 -6.77 -6.67 -3.29
C GLN A 106 -6.93 -8.05 -3.93
N ASP A 107 -7.31 -8.10 -5.21
CA ASP A 107 -7.45 -9.34 -5.98
C ASP A 107 -6.15 -10.14 -6.05
N TYR A 108 -5.01 -9.45 -6.13
CA TYR A 108 -3.69 -10.08 -6.05
C TYR A 108 -3.43 -10.71 -4.68
N LEU A 109 -3.76 -10.00 -3.59
CA LEU A 109 -3.57 -10.49 -2.23
C LEU A 109 -4.47 -11.68 -1.90
N ASP A 110 -5.66 -11.72 -2.49
CA ASP A 110 -6.57 -12.84 -2.30
C ASP A 110 -6.02 -14.10 -2.99
N VAL A 111 -5.44 -13.96 -4.18
CA VAL A 111 -4.90 -15.11 -4.93
C VAL A 111 -3.56 -15.59 -4.39
N ILE A 112 -2.64 -14.71 -3.98
CA ILE A 112 -1.32 -15.13 -3.47
C ILE A 112 -1.44 -15.99 -2.20
N ARG A 113 -2.58 -15.89 -1.49
CA ARG A 113 -2.90 -16.69 -0.30
C ARG A 113 -3.54 -18.05 -0.64
N MET A 114 -3.89 -18.30 -1.89
CA MET A 114 -4.50 -19.56 -2.32
C MET A 114 -3.45 -20.63 -2.53
N GLU A 115 -3.79 -21.88 -2.19
CA GLU A 115 -2.96 -23.03 -2.52
C GLU A 115 -2.92 -23.23 -4.04
N GLY A 116 -1.72 -23.37 -4.59
CA GLY A 116 -1.51 -23.49 -6.04
C GLY A 116 -1.28 -22.16 -6.78
N ALA A 117 -1.22 -21.03 -6.07
CA ALA A 117 -0.77 -19.77 -6.66
C ALA A 117 0.71 -19.87 -7.07
N GLN A 118 1.02 -19.47 -8.30
CA GLN A 118 2.36 -19.58 -8.88
C GLN A 118 2.74 -18.29 -9.60
N HIS A 119 4.03 -17.99 -9.67
CA HIS A 119 4.52 -16.90 -10.53
C HIS A 119 5.00 -17.47 -11.86
N ASN A 120 4.70 -16.78 -12.96
CA ASN A 120 5.23 -17.11 -14.26
C ASN A 120 6.69 -16.64 -14.43
N GLN A 121 7.30 -16.91 -15.59
CA GLN A 121 8.68 -16.52 -15.90
C GLN A 121 8.88 -14.98 -15.96
N GLU A 122 7.79 -14.23 -16.11
CA GLU A 122 7.76 -12.77 -16.14
C GLU A 122 7.47 -12.17 -14.74
N GLY A 123 7.29 -13.02 -13.72
CA GLY A 123 7.01 -12.62 -12.35
C GLY A 123 5.54 -12.31 -12.06
N GLU A 124 4.62 -12.51 -13.02
CA GLU A 124 3.19 -12.32 -12.81
C GLU A 124 2.59 -13.46 -11.98
N LEU A 125 1.71 -13.11 -11.04
CA LEU A 125 0.98 -14.08 -10.25
C LEU A 125 -0.11 -14.75 -11.08
N MET A 126 -0.15 -16.07 -11.07
CA MET A 126 -1.17 -16.91 -11.68
C MET A 126 -2.07 -17.52 -10.61
N ASP A 127 -3.37 -17.54 -10.88
CA ASP A 127 -4.33 -18.29 -10.07
C ASP A 127 -4.17 -19.81 -10.25
N ALA A 128 -4.88 -20.59 -9.43
CA ALA A 128 -4.84 -22.06 -9.50
C ALA A 128 -5.32 -22.64 -10.85
N THR A 129 -5.93 -21.82 -11.72
CA THR A 129 -6.34 -22.20 -13.08
C THR A 129 -5.28 -21.86 -14.14
N GLY A 130 -4.16 -21.27 -13.74
CA GLY A 130 -3.08 -20.80 -14.62
C GLY A 130 -3.36 -19.46 -15.28
N LYS A 131 -4.39 -18.73 -14.83
CA LYS A 131 -4.74 -17.42 -15.36
C LYS A 131 -3.97 -16.34 -14.62
N SER A 132 -3.34 -15.42 -15.36
CA SER A 132 -2.65 -14.26 -14.78
C SER A 132 -3.65 -13.39 -14.00
N VAL A 133 -3.34 -13.19 -12.72
CA VAL A 133 -4.03 -12.26 -11.83
C VAL A 133 -3.57 -10.86 -12.21
N ARG A 134 -4.54 -9.97 -12.42
CA ARG A 134 -4.27 -8.65 -12.99
C ARG A 134 -3.19 -7.92 -12.18
N CYS A 135 -2.04 -7.78 -12.82
CA CYS A 135 -0.98 -6.86 -12.46
C CYS A 135 -1.09 -5.61 -13.35
N THR A 136 -2.30 -5.06 -13.49
CA THR A 136 -2.54 -3.84 -14.27
C THR A 136 -3.10 -2.75 -13.38
N PRO A 137 -2.77 -1.47 -13.65
CA PRO A 137 -3.08 -0.40 -12.72
C PRO A 137 -4.58 -0.36 -12.50
N TYR A 138 -4.99 -0.39 -11.23
CA TYR A 138 -6.37 -0.14 -10.79
C TYR A 138 -6.99 1.16 -11.40
N TYR A 139 -6.15 2.00 -12.03
CA TYR A 139 -6.44 3.32 -12.55
C TYR A 139 -6.45 3.48 -14.09
N THR A 140 -6.30 2.40 -14.88
CA THR A 140 -6.58 2.47 -16.34
C THR A 140 -8.09 2.59 -16.59
N GLU A 141 -8.50 2.99 -17.81
CA GLU A 141 -9.93 3.11 -18.16
C GLU A 141 -10.74 1.82 -17.91
N GLU A 142 -10.08 0.66 -17.98
CA GLU A 142 -10.65 -0.65 -17.70
C GLU A 142 -10.94 -0.85 -16.20
N GLY A 143 -10.07 -0.35 -15.31
CA GLY A 143 -10.31 -0.29 -13.86
C GLY A 143 -11.46 0.65 -13.48
N ARG A 144 -11.65 1.75 -14.22
CA ARG A 144 -12.81 2.65 -14.04
C ARG A 144 -14.14 1.96 -14.34
N ARG A 145 -14.16 1.00 -15.27
CA ARG A 145 -15.35 0.18 -15.58
C ARG A 145 -15.74 -0.71 -14.39
N TYR A 146 -14.78 -1.12 -13.57
CA TYR A 146 -15.00 -1.88 -12.34
C TYR A 146 -15.62 -1.04 -11.21
N LYS A 147 -15.34 0.28 -11.16
CA LYS A 147 -15.98 1.21 -10.20
C LYS A 147 -17.52 1.21 -10.30
N ARG A 148 -18.08 0.84 -11.46
CA ARG A 148 -19.53 0.70 -11.67
C ARG A 148 -20.12 -0.62 -11.13
N ARG A 149 -19.26 -1.59 -10.78
CA ARG A 149 -19.64 -2.94 -10.32
C ARG A 149 -19.38 -3.19 -8.83
N ILE A 150 -18.76 -2.23 -8.13
CA ILE A 150 -18.65 -2.29 -6.66
C ILE A 150 -20.08 -2.21 -6.10
N PRO A 151 -20.54 -3.19 -5.30
CA PRO A 151 -21.81 -3.09 -4.61
C PRO A 151 -21.83 -1.78 -3.81
N SER A 152 -22.94 -1.03 -3.86
CA SER A 152 -23.07 0.26 -3.17
C SER A 152 -22.79 0.19 -1.67
N THR A 153 -22.76 -1.01 -1.08
CA THR A 153 -22.41 -1.31 0.30
C THR A 153 -20.91 -1.25 0.61
N TRP A 154 -20.03 -1.33 -0.40
CA TRP A 154 -18.56 -1.21 -0.25
C TRP A 154 -18.03 0.19 -0.57
N CYS A 155 -18.90 1.07 -1.10
CA CYS A 155 -18.63 2.50 -1.15
C CYS A 155 -18.85 3.09 0.25
N TRP A 156 -17.76 3.34 0.98
CA TRP A 156 -17.83 4.19 2.17
C TRP A 156 -18.45 5.56 1.81
N PRO A 157 -19.31 6.14 2.67
CA PRO A 157 -20.25 7.19 2.30
C PRO A 157 -19.57 8.57 2.19
N ILE A 158 -18.79 8.78 1.14
CA ILE A 158 -18.15 10.08 0.85
C ILE A 158 -19.16 11.06 0.21
N GLU A 159 -20.21 10.56 -0.46
CA GLU A 159 -21.02 11.38 -1.37
C GLU A 159 -22.24 12.09 -0.74
N LYS A 160 -22.57 11.89 0.55
CA LYS A 160 -23.83 12.46 1.12
C LYS A 160 -23.71 13.84 1.76
N LYS A 161 -22.51 14.42 1.92
CA LYS A 161 -22.36 15.76 2.56
C LYS A 161 -22.29 16.96 1.61
N ARG A 162 -22.17 16.79 0.28
CA ARG A 162 -22.12 17.93 -0.66
C ARG A 162 -23.48 18.48 -1.15
N LYS A 163 -24.61 17.94 -0.70
CA LYS A 163 -25.97 18.41 -1.11
C LYS A 163 -26.81 19.12 -0.05
N LYS A 164 -26.26 19.45 1.12
CA LYS A 164 -26.99 20.19 2.17
C LYS A 164 -26.37 21.55 2.56
N MET A 165 -25.58 22.15 1.67
CA MET A 165 -25.08 23.51 1.85
C MET A 165 -25.33 24.30 0.58
N ASN A 166 -26.61 24.56 0.33
CA ASN A 166 -27.15 25.64 -0.50
C ASN A 166 -28.68 25.59 -0.32
N LYS A 167 -29.13 26.23 0.75
CA LYS A 167 -30.48 26.79 0.88
C LYS A 167 -30.38 28.01 1.78
#